data_AF-A0A2V5VUX0-F1
#
_entry.id   AF-A0A2V5VUX0-F1
#
_cell.length_a   1.000
_cell.length_b   1.000
_cell.length_c   1.000
_cell.angle_alpha   90.00
_cell.angle_beta   90.00
_cell.angle_gamma   90.00
#
_symmetry.space_group_name_H-M   'P 1'
#
loop_
_entity.id
_entity.type
_entity.pdbx_description
1 polymer ?
#
loop_
_entity_poly.entity_id
_entity_poly.type
_entity_poly.pdbx_seq_one_letter_code
_entity_poly.pdbx_strand_id
1 'polypeptide(L)'
;MKKIVPFGGISLATVVLFFVYSCLVRSGSTDLALQAQLVWGTNNDKPDDPKLKEVDAKVTERLRTALKWKNYFEVNRQNFIVRAGTPKKVKMSDHCEIEVENFGNSSIEVKLYGKGKMVVKKTQKIKPGELLIFAGDDKNDTAWFVVLSQSEK
;
A
#
# COMPACT_ATOMS: atom_id res chain seq x y z
N MET A 1 -39.82 63.16 -51.51
CA MET A 1 -38.38 63.01 -51.17
C MET A 1 -38.19 63.73 -49.84
N LYS A 2 -37.83 63.16 -48.68
CA LYS A 2 -36.99 62.04 -48.23
C LYS A 2 -37.72 61.47 -47.00
N LYS A 3 -37.97 60.15 -46.91
CA LYS A 3 -38.58 59.52 -45.73
C LYS A 3 -37.49 59.14 -44.73
N ILE A 4 -37.64 59.57 -43.49
CA ILE A 4 -36.83 59.20 -42.33
C ILE A 4 -37.40 57.87 -41.81
N VAL A 5 -36.54 56.88 -41.63
CA VAL A 5 -36.87 55.57 -41.08
C VAL A 5 -36.40 55.53 -39.62
N PRO A 6 -37.26 55.19 -38.64
CA PRO A 6 -36.81 54.80 -37.32
C PRO A 6 -36.99 53.28 -37.14
N PHE A 7 -35.91 52.57 -36.85
CA PHE A 7 -35.93 51.18 -36.39
C PHE A 7 -34.58 50.97 -35.70
N GLY A 8 -34.43 50.86 -34.38
CA GLY A 8 -35.23 50.06 -33.46
C GLY A 8 -34.71 48.62 -33.49
N GLY A 9 -33.78 48.26 -32.59
CA GLY A 9 -33.38 46.87 -32.42
C GLY A 9 -31.95 46.66 -31.96
N ILE A 10 -31.75 46.70 -30.63
CA ILE A 10 -30.57 46.17 -29.94
C ILE A 10 -30.77 44.65 -29.81
N SER A 11 -29.82 43.83 -30.27
CA SER A 11 -29.50 42.46 -29.81
C SER A 11 -28.70 41.76 -30.92
N LEU A 12 -27.66 40.97 -30.68
CA LEU A 12 -27.37 40.11 -29.54
C LEU A 12 -25.85 39.90 -29.53
N ALA A 13 -25.17 40.19 -28.41
CA ALA A 13 -23.76 39.85 -28.24
C ALA A 13 -23.65 38.34 -28.00
N THR A 14 -23.02 37.62 -28.93
CA THR A 14 -22.76 36.19 -28.82
C THR A 14 -21.64 35.96 -27.79
N VAL A 15 -22.01 35.69 -26.54
CA VAL A 15 -21.06 35.25 -25.50
C VAL A 15 -20.69 33.80 -25.79
N VAL A 16 -19.51 33.58 -26.37
CA VAL A 16 -18.91 32.26 -26.51
C VAL A 16 -18.43 31.82 -25.12
N LEU A 17 -19.30 31.15 -24.38
CA LEU A 17 -18.96 30.51 -23.12
C LEU A 17 -18.09 29.28 -23.43
N PHE A 18 -16.77 29.45 -23.43
CA PHE A 18 -15.82 28.34 -23.36
C PHE A 18 -15.99 27.66 -22.00
N PHE A 19 -16.97 26.74 -21.90
CA PHE A 19 -17.03 25.76 -20.84
C PHE A 19 -15.79 24.87 -21.00
N VAL A 20 -14.73 25.25 -20.28
CA VAL A 20 -13.60 24.36 -20.01
C VAL A 20 -14.21 23.20 -19.24
N TYR A 21 -14.54 22.13 -19.97
CA TYR A 21 -14.78 20.82 -19.39
C TYR A 21 -13.45 20.43 -18.74
N SER A 22 -13.32 20.80 -17.47
CA SER A 22 -12.38 20.19 -16.56
C SER A 22 -12.75 18.72 -16.51
N CYS A 23 -12.18 17.95 -17.43
CA CYS A 23 -12.15 16.51 -17.37
C CYS A 23 -11.39 16.20 -16.09
N LEU A 24 -12.12 16.10 -14.98
CA LEU A 24 -11.62 15.48 -13.76
C LEU A 24 -11.30 14.05 -14.16
N VAL A 25 -10.05 13.84 -14.57
CA VAL A 25 -9.45 12.51 -14.64
C VAL A 25 -9.49 12.00 -13.21
N ARG A 26 -10.59 11.34 -12.85
CA ARG A 26 -10.60 10.39 -11.75
C ARG A 26 -9.61 9.33 -12.17
N SER A 27 -8.36 9.46 -11.72
CA SER A 27 -7.48 8.32 -11.63
C SER A 27 -8.21 7.36 -10.68
N GLY A 28 -8.97 6.44 -11.27
CA GLY A 28 -9.69 5.39 -10.55
C GLY A 28 -8.63 4.49 -9.97
N SER A 29 -8.13 4.86 -8.80
CA SER A 29 -7.19 4.09 -8.03
C SER A 29 -7.89 2.78 -7.69
N THR A 30 -7.51 1.74 -8.45
CA THR A 30 -8.13 0.44 -8.36
C THR A 30 -7.80 -0.18 -7.01
N ASP A 31 -8.76 -0.91 -6.45
CA ASP A 31 -8.56 -1.74 -5.26
C ASP A 31 -7.29 -2.59 -5.41
N LEU A 32 -6.44 -2.56 -4.37
CA LEU A 32 -5.15 -3.25 -4.39
C LEU A 32 -5.23 -4.50 -3.50
N ALA A 33 -5.14 -5.68 -4.12
CA ALA A 33 -5.05 -6.94 -3.39
C ALA A 33 -3.60 -7.17 -2.92
N LEU A 34 -3.43 -7.35 -1.62
CA LEU A 34 -2.14 -7.50 -0.96
C LEU A 34 -2.11 -8.74 -0.08
N GLN A 35 -0.92 -9.33 0.01
CA GLN A 35 -0.59 -10.35 1.00
C GLN A 35 0.44 -9.78 1.97
N ALA A 36 0.21 -9.96 3.27
CA ALA A 36 1.19 -9.72 4.32
C ALA A 36 1.60 -11.05 4.96
N GLN A 37 2.90 -11.25 5.14
CA GLN A 37 3.49 -12.34 5.91
C GLN A 37 4.25 -11.75 7.10
N LEU A 38 3.88 -12.15 8.31
CA LEU A 38 4.67 -11.90 9.51
C LEU A 38 5.73 -12.99 9.61
N VAL A 39 6.99 -12.57 9.60
CA VAL A 39 8.16 -13.45 9.63
C VAL A 39 8.98 -13.15 10.87
N TRP A 40 9.42 -14.21 11.53
CA TRP A 40 10.38 -14.16 12.63
C TRP A 40 11.75 -14.60 12.11
N GLY A 41 12.78 -13.80 12.36
CA GLY A 41 14.16 -14.08 12.00
C GLY A 41 15.01 -14.34 13.24
N THR A 42 15.90 -15.33 13.16
CA THR A 42 16.81 -15.66 14.26
C THR A 42 18.13 -16.25 13.75
N ASN A 43 19.17 -16.19 14.59
CA ASN A 43 20.43 -16.90 14.37
C ASN A 43 20.50 -18.24 15.12
N ASN A 44 19.51 -18.55 15.95
CA ASN A 44 19.40 -19.79 16.70
C ASN A 44 18.78 -20.90 15.85
N ASP A 45 18.89 -22.14 16.29
CA ASP A 45 18.21 -23.27 15.67
C ASP A 45 16.69 -23.10 15.70
N LYS A 46 16.01 -23.83 14.81
CA LYS A 46 14.55 -23.83 14.73
C LYS A 46 13.96 -24.24 16.10
N PRO A 47 13.07 -23.44 16.70
CA PRO A 47 12.36 -23.83 17.90
C PRO A 47 11.46 -25.04 17.62
N ASP A 48 11.26 -25.88 18.63
CA ASP A 48 10.23 -26.92 18.61
C ASP A 48 8.84 -26.29 18.84
N ASP A 49 8.42 -25.45 17.89
CA ASP A 49 7.07 -24.87 17.84
C ASP A 49 6.40 -25.28 16.52
N PRO A 50 5.37 -26.16 16.57
CA PRO A 50 4.69 -26.64 15.37
C PRO A 50 3.90 -25.54 14.63
N LYS A 51 3.71 -24.36 15.24
CA LYS A 51 3.04 -23.23 14.61
C LYS A 51 3.95 -22.47 13.66
N LEU A 52 5.28 -22.59 13.82
CA LEU A 52 6.25 -21.93 12.96
C LEU A 52 6.44 -22.71 11.66
N LYS A 53 6.02 -22.08 10.56
CA LYS A 53 6.13 -22.66 9.23
C LYS A 53 7.41 -22.18 8.55
N GLU A 54 7.91 -22.97 7.61
CA GLU A 54 8.93 -22.49 6.69
C GLU A 54 8.37 -21.35 5.84
N VAL A 55 9.21 -20.36 5.57
CA VAL A 55 8.88 -19.24 4.68
C VAL A 55 9.12 -19.66 3.23
N ASP A 56 8.27 -19.22 2.30
CA ASP A 56 8.42 -19.51 0.87
C ASP A 56 9.84 -19.19 0.37
N ALA A 57 10.39 -20.04 -0.51
CA ALA A 57 11.78 -19.93 -0.97
C ALA A 57 12.14 -18.53 -1.50
N LYS A 58 11.26 -17.92 -2.30
CA LYS A 58 11.44 -16.57 -2.85
C LYS A 58 11.53 -15.50 -1.75
N VAL A 59 10.71 -15.63 -0.71
CA VAL A 59 10.69 -14.70 0.42
C VAL A 59 11.93 -14.90 1.28
N THR A 60 12.30 -16.16 1.55
CA THR A 60 13.52 -16.52 2.27
C THR A 60 14.77 -15.97 1.59
N GLU A 61 14.91 -16.15 0.28
CA GLU A 61 16.04 -15.62 -0.49
C GLU A 61 16.11 -14.10 -0.38
N ARG A 62 14.98 -13.41 -0.58
CA ARG A 62 14.91 -11.95 -0.47
C ARG A 62 15.30 -11.46 0.92
N LEU A 63 14.84 -12.13 1.97
CA LEU A 63 15.19 -11.80 3.35
C LEU A 63 16.68 -12.01 3.62
N ARG A 64 17.28 -13.12 3.17
CA ARG A 64 18.73 -13.38 3.31
C ARG A 64 19.60 -12.35 2.61
N THR A 65 19.17 -11.82 1.47
CA THR A 65 19.90 -10.75 0.78
C THR A 65 19.78 -9.40 1.50
N ALA A 66 18.65 -9.15 2.18
CA ALA A 66 18.37 -7.86 2.79
C ALA A 66 18.77 -7.77 4.27
N LEU A 67 18.86 -8.90 4.98
CA LEU A 67 18.95 -8.96 6.44
C LEU A 67 19.95 -10.02 6.91
N LYS A 68 20.46 -9.83 8.13
CA LYS A 68 21.58 -10.61 8.71
C LYS A 68 21.22 -12.00 9.27
N TRP A 69 19.95 -12.41 9.28
CA TRP A 69 19.51 -13.58 10.05
C TRP A 69 19.73 -14.90 9.31
N LYS A 70 20.11 -15.94 10.05
CA LYS A 70 20.36 -17.28 9.49
C LYS A 70 19.07 -18.02 9.14
N ASN A 71 18.05 -17.90 9.97
CA ASN A 71 16.80 -18.65 9.89
C ASN A 71 15.60 -17.71 9.86
N TYR A 72 14.57 -18.08 9.11
CA TYR A 72 13.34 -17.31 8.95
C TYR A 72 12.12 -18.24 9.02
N PHE A 73 11.14 -17.87 9.82
CA PHE A 73 9.92 -18.67 10.03
C PHE A 73 8.68 -17.80 9.86
N GLU A 74 7.68 -18.33 9.14
CA GLU A 74 6.38 -17.67 8.99
C GLU A 74 5.56 -17.91 10.26
N VAL A 75 5.12 -16.79 10.85
CA VAL A 75 4.26 -16.76 12.03
C VAL A 75 2.78 -16.63 11.62
N ASN A 76 2.50 -15.78 10.62
CA ASN A 76 1.15 -15.54 10.12
C ASN A 76 1.19 -15.04 8.68
N ARG A 77 0.14 -15.32 7.90
CA ARG A 77 -0.06 -14.81 6.54
C ARG A 77 -1.52 -14.40 6.36
N GLN A 78 -1.74 -13.22 5.78
CA GLN A 78 -3.08 -12.70 5.51
C GLN A 78 -3.16 -12.04 4.13
N ASN A 79 -4.21 -12.37 3.38
CA ASN A 79 -4.59 -11.68 2.15
C ASN A 79 -5.68 -10.65 2.47
N PHE A 80 -5.60 -9.46 1.89
CA PHE A 80 -6.57 -8.38 2.10
C PHE A 80 -6.61 -7.42 0.92
N ILE A 81 -7.68 -6.62 0.86
CA ILE A 81 -7.88 -5.60 -0.18
C ILE A 81 -7.80 -4.22 0.46
N VAL A 82 -6.98 -3.35 -0.15
CA VAL A 82 -6.88 -1.93 0.22
C VAL A 82 -7.56 -1.10 -0.84
N ARG A 83 -8.71 -0.53 -0.47
CA ARG A 83 -9.45 0.41 -1.31
C ARG A 83 -8.75 1.75 -1.30
N ALA A 84 -8.77 2.43 -2.44
CA ALA A 84 -8.14 3.72 -2.52
C ALA A 84 -8.82 4.76 -1.61
N GLY A 85 -8.01 5.59 -0.95
CA GLY A 85 -8.48 6.61 0.00
C GLY A 85 -9.08 6.05 1.29
N THR A 86 -9.04 4.73 1.53
CA THR A 86 -9.47 4.13 2.80
C THR A 86 -8.33 3.30 3.39
N PRO A 87 -7.62 3.81 4.41
CA PRO A 87 -6.60 3.03 5.10
C PRO A 87 -7.17 1.73 5.66
N LYS A 88 -6.45 0.63 5.47
CA LYS A 88 -6.81 -0.70 5.97
C LYS A 88 -5.84 -1.13 7.06
N LYS A 89 -6.38 -1.38 8.26
CA LYS A 89 -5.66 -2.03 9.35
C LYS A 89 -5.77 -3.54 9.28
N VAL A 90 -4.67 -4.24 9.57
CA VAL A 90 -4.56 -5.70 9.62
C VAL A 90 -3.74 -6.10 10.84
N LYS A 91 -4.39 -6.78 11.80
CA LYS A 91 -3.74 -7.35 12.98
C LYS A 91 -3.01 -8.64 12.58
N MET A 92 -1.68 -8.61 12.61
CA MET A 92 -0.82 -9.75 12.23
C MET A 92 -0.48 -10.66 13.41
N SER A 93 -0.43 -10.11 14.63
CA SER A 93 -0.34 -10.85 15.89
C SER A 93 -0.84 -9.95 17.04
N ASP A 94 -0.78 -10.41 18.29
CA ASP A 94 -1.08 -9.56 19.46
C ASP A 94 -0.11 -8.41 19.65
N HIS A 95 1.05 -8.46 18.99
CA HIS A 95 2.10 -7.44 19.10
C HIS A 95 2.46 -6.79 17.76
N CYS A 96 1.81 -7.17 16.66
CA CYS A 96 2.09 -6.66 15.33
C CYS A 96 0.79 -6.28 14.60
N GLU A 97 0.71 -5.04 14.14
CA GLU A 97 -0.35 -4.55 13.26
C GLU A 97 0.26 -3.74 12.11
N ILE A 98 -0.34 -3.82 10.93
CA ILE A 98 -0.05 -2.93 9.81
C ILE A 98 -1.27 -2.08 9.48
N GLU A 99 -1.02 -0.83 9.09
CA GLU A 99 -2.00 0.03 8.43
C GLU A 99 -1.47 0.36 7.04
N VAL A 100 -2.25 0.09 6.01
CA VAL A 100 -1.89 0.32 4.61
C VAL A 100 -2.90 1.26 3.97
N GLU A 101 -2.41 2.35 3.38
CA GLU A 101 -3.21 3.29 2.59
C GLU A 101 -2.80 3.22 1.12
N ASN A 102 -3.78 3.13 0.22
CA ASN A 102 -3.56 3.11 -1.22
C ASN A 102 -3.82 4.50 -1.81
N PHE A 103 -2.76 5.13 -2.34
CA PHE A 103 -2.81 6.43 -3.01
C PHE A 103 -3.06 6.35 -4.52
N GLY A 104 -3.29 5.15 -5.06
CA GLY A 104 -3.39 4.92 -6.49
C GLY A 104 -2.05 4.77 -7.19
N ASN A 105 -2.08 4.41 -8.47
CA ASN A 105 -0.88 4.21 -9.30
C ASN A 105 0.15 3.26 -8.66
N SER A 106 -0.33 2.24 -7.93
CA SER A 106 0.46 1.30 -7.13
C SER A 106 1.36 1.95 -6.06
N SER A 107 1.00 3.15 -5.60
CA SER A 107 1.66 3.84 -4.48
C SER A 107 0.92 3.58 -3.18
N ILE A 108 1.64 3.17 -2.15
CA ILE A 108 1.09 2.89 -0.83
C ILE A 108 1.88 3.59 0.27
N GLU A 109 1.20 4.00 1.35
CA GLU A 109 1.83 4.23 2.65
C GLU A 109 1.59 3.03 3.54
N VAL A 110 2.65 2.57 4.20
CA VAL A 110 2.60 1.49 5.19
C VAL A 110 3.07 2.05 6.53
N LYS A 111 2.25 1.84 7.56
CA LYS A 111 2.63 2.05 8.96
C LYS A 111 2.70 0.68 9.64
N LEU A 112 3.83 0.41 10.29
CA LEU A 112 4.04 -0.81 11.06
C LEU A 112 3.97 -0.47 12.55
N TYR A 113 3.20 -1.23 13.30
CA TYR A 113 3.02 -1.07 14.74
C TYR A 113 3.54 -2.29 15.48
N GLY A 114 4.48 -2.07 16.40
CA GLY A 114 4.99 -3.05 17.34
C GLY A 114 4.52 -2.73 18.75
N LYS A 115 3.81 -3.66 19.42
CA LYS A 115 3.27 -3.47 20.79
C LYS A 115 2.49 -2.16 20.94
N GLY A 116 1.68 -1.82 19.93
CA GLY A 116 0.88 -0.60 19.88
C GLY A 116 1.63 0.70 19.54
N LYS A 117 2.96 0.66 19.34
CA LYS A 117 3.76 1.82 18.95
C LYS A 117 4.11 1.74 17.47
N MET A 118 3.96 2.86 16.75
CA MET A 118 4.39 2.94 15.35
C MET A 118 5.92 2.90 15.29
N VAL A 119 6.47 1.90 14.62
CA VAL A 119 7.92 1.68 14.47
C VAL A 119 8.42 1.98 13.06
N VAL A 120 7.54 1.88 12.06
CA VAL A 120 7.84 2.26 10.66
C VAL A 120 6.69 3.06 10.10
N LYS A 121 7.02 4.09 9.31
CA LYS A 121 6.11 4.78 8.39
C LYS A 121 6.86 4.99 7.08
N LYS A 122 6.35 4.46 5.98
CA LYS A 122 7.02 4.55 4.69
C LYS A 122 6.03 4.58 3.53
N THR A 123 6.27 5.51 2.61
CA THR A 123 5.53 5.63 1.35
C THR A 123 6.39 5.15 0.21
N GLN A 124 5.87 4.25 -0.62
CA GLN A 124 6.58 3.73 -1.78
C GLN A 124 5.64 3.09 -2.79
N LYS A 125 6.17 2.86 -4.00
CA LYS A 125 5.48 2.03 -4.99
C LYS A 125 5.66 0.56 -4.65
N ILE A 126 4.68 -0.24 -5.06
CA ILE A 126 4.73 -1.70 -5.03
C ILE A 126 4.41 -2.24 -6.42
N LYS A 127 5.32 -3.00 -7.02
CA LYS A 127 5.12 -3.63 -8.33
C LYS A 127 4.64 -5.08 -8.18
N PRO A 128 3.93 -5.64 -9.17
CA PRO A 128 3.65 -7.07 -9.21
C PRO A 128 4.95 -7.89 -9.07
N GLY A 129 4.93 -8.91 -8.22
CA GLY A 129 6.08 -9.77 -7.94
C GLY A 129 7.15 -9.18 -7.02
N GLU A 130 7.05 -7.89 -6.65
CA GLU A 130 7.95 -7.23 -5.68
C GLU A 130 7.63 -7.65 -4.25
N LEU A 131 8.68 -7.82 -3.43
CA LEU A 131 8.59 -8.12 -2.01
C LEU A 131 9.13 -6.95 -1.20
N LEU A 132 8.24 -6.30 -0.44
CA LEU A 132 8.59 -5.19 0.45
C LEU A 132 8.79 -5.71 1.87
N ILE A 133 9.89 -5.33 2.50
CA ILE A 133 10.22 -5.76 3.87
C ILE A 133 10.11 -4.55 4.80
N PHE A 134 9.29 -4.68 5.84
CA PHE A 134 9.16 -3.71 6.93
C PHE A 134 9.63 -4.37 8.21
N ALA A 135 10.79 -3.96 8.71
CA ALA A 135 11.40 -4.52 9.91
C ALA A 135 10.88 -3.84 11.18
N GLY A 136 10.59 -4.65 12.19
CA GLY A 136 10.36 -4.22 13.56
C GLY A 136 11.66 -4.07 14.35
N ASP A 137 11.59 -4.20 15.67
CA ASP A 137 12.78 -4.21 16.52
C ASP A 137 13.55 -5.54 16.44
N ASP A 138 14.87 -5.47 16.65
CA ASP A 138 15.73 -6.63 16.87
C ASP A 138 16.19 -6.70 18.33
N LYS A 139 15.90 -7.83 18.99
CA LYS A 139 16.27 -8.10 20.39
C LYS A 139 16.56 -9.58 20.58
N ASN A 140 17.48 -9.90 21.50
CA ASN A 140 17.79 -11.28 21.92
C ASN A 140 18.14 -12.20 20.73
N ASP A 141 18.96 -11.74 19.79
CA ASP A 141 19.30 -12.47 18.56
C ASP A 141 18.10 -12.92 17.70
N THR A 142 17.04 -12.11 17.76
CA THR A 142 15.85 -12.28 16.95
C THR A 142 15.33 -10.95 16.44
N ALA A 143 14.53 -10.99 15.38
CA ALA A 143 13.76 -9.85 14.90
C ALA A 143 12.45 -10.33 14.26
N TRP A 144 11.54 -9.39 14.03
CA TRP A 144 10.30 -9.65 13.30
C TRP A 144 10.15 -8.66 12.14
N PHE A 145 9.50 -9.13 11.07
CA PHE A 145 9.31 -8.37 9.84
C PHE A 145 7.93 -8.65 9.28
N VAL A 146 7.36 -7.66 8.61
CA VAL A 146 6.24 -7.89 7.70
C VAL A 146 6.76 -7.83 6.28
N VAL A 147 6.59 -8.92 5.54
CA VAL A 147 6.79 -8.95 4.09
C VAL A 147 5.46 -8.69 3.41
N LEU A 148 5.41 -7.68 2.55
CA LEU A 148 4.22 -7.27 1.82
C LEU A 148 4.44 -7.49 0.32
N SER A 149 3.46 -8.07 -0.35
CA SER A 149 3.44 -8.29 -1.79
C SER A 149 2.05 -8.02 -2.36
N GLN A 150 1.94 -7.78 -3.66
CA GLN A 150 0.64 -7.89 -4.32
C GLN A 150 0.22 -9.36 -4.33
N SER A 151 -1.02 -9.66 -3.94
CA SER A 151 -1.55 -11.01 -4.07
C SER A 151 -1.64 -11.37 -5.55
N GLU A 152 -1.20 -12.57 -5.91
CA GLU A 152 -1.55 -13.13 -7.22
C GLU A 152 -3.08 -13.25 -7.31
N LYS A 153 -3.64 -12.77 -8.41
CA LYS A 153 -5.07 -12.88 -8.70
C LYS A 153 -5.42 -14.30 -9.12
#